data_AF-A0A7C1E6Y7-F1
#
_entry.id   AF-A0A7C1E6Y7-F1
#
_cell.length_a   1.000
_cell.length_b   1.000
_cell.length_c   1.000
_cell.angle_alpha   90.00
_cell.angle_beta   90.00
_cell.angle_gamma   90.00
#
_symmetry.space_group_name_H-M   'P 1'
#
loop_
_entity.id
_entity.type
_entity.pdbx_description
1 polymer ?
#
loop_
_entity_poly.entity_id
_entity_poly.type
_entity_poly.pdbx_seq_one_letter_code
_entity_poly.pdbx_strand_id
1 'polypeptide(L)'
;MLTTMTSPSLRVLCAGLVALLFLATAAGTTPFPVSLSPSGPGDIHSLSPLDAWRATRTSHAMVFDVRDAATFQQEHIAGAICIPLTTLLCGSCLDNDLREYASAMVIVYGADEIQAMFAARRLSSYGLTTRVLEGGIVGWKEHSLPVESTPAPAGLQGTGCISLAAAEIEPTDISVLVSSSETPTRWDWRSATYQGITGDWTTPVKNQGPCGSCWGFAAMGALEAIINIRSHHPDIDLDLSEQYLLSCPAGSGGCSGWNAFWAYSYIQRSGGAIIESCFPYQANDNVPCDDKCGDWRRQLIPITRYGSLRSPEREELKAALIDHGPLVAEMAVMSGFGSYTGGVYEHPGEETTSDINHQVVIVGYDDQQGCWIVKNSWGPEWGEDGYFRIAYGDCMIEHYLLYVDFSPAVARMGGPYYGKAGDAIAFDATASTGFMAPLTSYHWEFGDGGTATGASPTHIYAEEGIYRVKLTVTDAEGNQGTSTSRVYIDGTPPSVSITRPERHRFYFFDQEKRMLPWGTIVIGGITVTATASDDIAGVEHIEYYVDGRYVTTTSATSFEWHWSNASFGPHRLEVRAVDRAGNTGSAQLRIWTWM
;
A
#
# COMPACT_ATOMS: atom_id res chain seq x y z
N MET A 1 -50.18 -40.73 -39.41
CA MET A 1 -50.10 -42.14 -38.98
C MET A 1 -48.65 -42.44 -38.64
N LEU A 2 -48.40 -42.79 -37.37
CA LEU A 2 -47.40 -43.74 -36.82
C LEU A 2 -46.29 -44.27 -37.78
N THR A 3 -45.00 -44.49 -37.43
CA THR A 3 -44.20 -44.40 -36.18
C THR A 3 -42.75 -44.86 -36.48
N THR A 4 -41.81 -44.52 -35.56
CA THR A 4 -40.61 -45.29 -35.06
C THR A 4 -39.39 -45.51 -35.98
N MET A 5 -38.20 -44.92 -35.66
CA MET A 5 -37.06 -45.39 -34.79
C MET A 5 -36.14 -46.42 -35.51
N THR A 6 -34.79 -46.50 -35.42
CA THR A 6 -33.64 -45.86 -34.72
C THR A 6 -32.33 -46.39 -35.35
N SER A 7 -31.18 -45.74 -35.11
CA SER A 7 -29.77 -45.96 -35.59
C SER A 7 -29.06 -47.28 -35.10
N PRO A 8 -27.70 -47.52 -35.13
CA PRO A 8 -26.52 -46.78 -35.71
C PRO A 8 -25.31 -47.62 -36.28
N SER A 9 -24.26 -46.89 -36.77
CA SER A 9 -22.79 -47.03 -36.51
C SER A 9 -21.75 -47.69 -37.49
N LEU A 10 -20.68 -46.87 -37.75
CA LEU A 10 -19.19 -47.07 -37.89
C LEU A 10 -18.45 -47.84 -39.04
N ARG A 11 -17.36 -47.21 -39.57
CA ARG A 11 -16.00 -47.70 -40.05
C ARG A 11 -15.24 -46.53 -40.76
N VAL A 12 -13.98 -46.09 -40.50
CA VAL A 12 -12.56 -46.60 -40.55
C VAL A 12 -11.92 -46.71 -41.96
N LEU A 13 -10.80 -45.98 -42.24
CA LEU A 13 -9.46 -46.45 -42.74
C LEU A 13 -8.52 -45.38 -43.39
N CYS A 14 -7.20 -45.60 -43.28
CA CYS A 14 -6.04 -44.86 -43.87
C CYS A 14 -5.49 -45.47 -45.19
N ALA A 15 -4.79 -44.67 -46.02
CA ALA A 15 -3.53 -44.98 -46.77
C ALA A 15 -3.14 -43.82 -47.75
N GLY A 16 -1.84 -43.57 -48.00
CA GLY A 16 -1.30 -42.46 -48.83
C GLY A 16 -0.56 -42.87 -50.12
N LEU A 17 0.01 -41.90 -50.86
CA LEU A 17 1.08 -42.04 -51.89
C LEU A 17 1.71 -40.67 -52.32
N VAL A 18 2.75 -40.70 -53.17
CA VAL A 18 4.00 -39.89 -53.19
C VAL A 18 4.26 -39.08 -54.51
N ALA A 19 5.01 -37.94 -54.37
CA ALA A 19 5.96 -37.21 -55.26
C ALA A 19 5.57 -36.41 -56.54
N LEU A 20 6.12 -35.16 -56.67
CA LEU A 20 7.09 -34.72 -57.72
C LEU A 20 7.64 -33.27 -57.53
N LEU A 21 8.90 -33.02 -57.96
CA LEU A 21 9.72 -31.78 -57.90
C LEU A 21 9.44 -30.75 -59.02
N PHE A 22 9.62 -29.42 -58.77
CA PHE A 22 10.68 -28.53 -59.31
C PHE A 22 10.43 -27.00 -59.08
N LEU A 23 11.51 -26.29 -58.68
CA LEU A 23 11.89 -24.85 -58.71
C LEU A 23 10.88 -23.73 -59.08
N ALA A 24 10.76 -22.71 -58.21
CA ALA A 24 11.06 -21.29 -58.50
C ALA A 24 10.76 -20.35 -57.29
N THR A 25 11.52 -19.27 -57.21
CA THR A 25 11.61 -18.18 -56.21
C THR A 25 10.33 -17.40 -55.91
N ALA A 26 10.13 -16.97 -54.66
CA ALA A 26 9.84 -15.58 -54.28
C ALA A 26 9.63 -15.43 -52.75
N ALA A 27 9.99 -14.24 -52.25
CA ALA A 27 10.02 -13.80 -50.86
C ALA A 27 8.71 -13.96 -50.07
N GLY A 28 8.83 -14.12 -48.75
CA GLY A 28 7.69 -14.03 -47.84
C GLY A 28 7.98 -14.63 -46.46
N THR A 29 8.54 -13.81 -45.58
CA THR A 29 8.51 -13.86 -44.10
C THR A 29 7.93 -15.13 -43.44
N THR A 30 8.78 -15.92 -42.78
CA THR A 30 8.36 -16.90 -41.77
C THR A 30 8.28 -16.25 -40.38
N PRO A 31 7.27 -16.56 -39.56
CA PRO A 31 7.24 -16.23 -38.14
C PRO A 31 7.70 -17.44 -37.32
N PHE A 32 8.82 -17.35 -36.62
CA PHE A 32 9.25 -18.33 -35.61
C PHE A 32 10.35 -17.70 -34.73
N PRO A 33 10.58 -18.19 -33.50
CA PRO A 33 9.72 -18.07 -32.33
C PRO A 33 10.47 -17.32 -31.21
N VAL A 34 9.75 -16.70 -30.28
CA VAL A 34 10.40 -16.14 -29.08
C VAL A 34 10.95 -17.30 -28.24
N SER A 35 12.28 -17.33 -28.12
CA SER A 35 13.02 -18.19 -27.20
C SER A 35 12.67 -17.81 -25.76
N LEU A 36 11.96 -18.69 -25.05
CA LEU A 36 11.85 -18.64 -23.60
C LEU A 36 13.08 -19.36 -23.01
N SER A 37 14.01 -18.59 -22.47
CA SER A 37 15.06 -19.08 -21.57
C SER A 37 14.50 -19.13 -20.14
N PRO A 38 14.85 -20.13 -19.30
CA PRO A 38 14.40 -20.18 -17.92
C PRO A 38 15.44 -19.53 -16.98
N SER A 39 15.07 -18.45 -16.27
CA SER A 39 15.86 -17.96 -15.11
C SER A 39 15.10 -16.94 -14.24
N GLY A 40 14.92 -17.27 -12.94
CA GLY A 40 14.76 -16.33 -11.82
C GLY A 40 13.33 -15.86 -11.45
N PRO A 41 12.90 -15.93 -10.18
CA PRO A 41 11.73 -15.22 -9.70
C PRO A 41 12.14 -13.78 -9.33
N GLY A 42 11.82 -12.77 -10.17
CA GLY A 42 12.12 -11.38 -9.80
C GLY A 42 11.86 -10.27 -10.83
N ASP A 43 11.85 -10.55 -12.13
CA ASP A 43 11.70 -9.47 -13.13
C ASP A 43 10.22 -9.23 -13.49
N ILE A 44 9.71 -8.05 -13.12
CA ILE A 44 8.41 -7.58 -13.61
C ILE A 44 8.61 -7.02 -15.00
N HIS A 45 8.18 -7.77 -16.01
CA HIS A 45 8.22 -7.30 -17.39
C HIS A 45 7.13 -6.25 -17.65
N SER A 46 7.46 -5.27 -18.48
CA SER A 46 6.53 -4.29 -19.01
C SER A 46 5.80 -4.84 -20.26
N LEU A 47 4.65 -4.26 -20.60
CA LEU A 47 3.90 -4.52 -21.83
C LEU A 47 3.62 -3.21 -22.55
N SER A 48 3.87 -3.20 -23.86
CA SER A 48 3.45 -2.10 -24.73
C SER A 48 1.92 -1.97 -24.72
N PRO A 49 1.36 -0.77 -25.00
CA PRO A 49 -0.09 -0.58 -25.05
C PRO A 49 -0.84 -1.54 -26.00
N LEU A 50 -0.27 -1.84 -27.16
CA LEU A 50 -0.89 -2.77 -28.12
C LEU A 50 -0.87 -4.22 -27.62
N ASP A 51 0.21 -4.65 -26.97
CA ASP A 51 0.33 -6.01 -26.46
C ASP A 51 -0.55 -6.21 -25.22
N ALA A 52 -0.64 -5.20 -24.36
CA ALA A 52 -1.59 -5.17 -23.25
C ALA A 52 -3.05 -5.23 -23.75
N TRP A 53 -3.40 -4.47 -24.79
CA TRP A 53 -4.74 -4.52 -25.39
C TRP A 53 -5.07 -5.84 -26.08
N ARG A 54 -4.09 -6.50 -26.69
CA ARG A 54 -4.27 -7.87 -27.24
C ARG A 54 -4.46 -8.87 -26.10
N ALA A 55 -3.69 -8.75 -25.02
CA ALA A 55 -3.75 -9.63 -23.88
C ALA A 55 -5.13 -9.61 -23.21
N THR A 56 -5.75 -8.44 -23.01
CA THR A 56 -7.10 -8.32 -22.42
C THR A 56 -8.21 -8.94 -23.25
N ARG A 57 -7.96 -9.24 -24.54
CA ARG A 57 -8.94 -9.86 -25.46
C ARG A 57 -8.71 -11.34 -25.73
N THR A 58 -7.50 -11.83 -25.49
CA THR A 58 -7.08 -13.18 -25.89
C THR A 58 -6.63 -14.05 -24.72
N SER A 59 -6.40 -13.44 -23.55
CA SER A 59 -5.95 -14.08 -22.32
C SER A 59 -6.93 -13.77 -21.17
N HIS A 60 -6.91 -14.54 -20.08
CA HIS A 60 -7.50 -14.11 -18.79
C HIS A 60 -6.61 -13.02 -18.17
N ALA A 61 -6.50 -11.88 -18.85
CA ALA A 61 -5.73 -10.74 -18.38
C ALA A 61 -6.68 -9.69 -17.79
N MET A 62 -6.35 -9.18 -16.61
CA MET A 62 -7.10 -8.14 -15.91
C MET A 62 -6.26 -6.87 -15.87
N VAL A 63 -6.92 -5.71 -15.91
CA VAL A 63 -6.23 -4.41 -15.81
C VAL A 63 -6.53 -3.82 -14.44
N PHE A 64 -5.48 -3.51 -13.68
CA PHE A 64 -5.58 -2.83 -12.39
C PHE A 64 -5.09 -1.38 -12.55
N ASP A 65 -5.95 -0.45 -12.16
CA ASP A 65 -5.64 0.96 -12.06
C ASP A 65 -5.34 1.29 -10.60
N VAL A 66 -4.10 1.72 -10.34
CA VAL A 66 -3.63 1.97 -8.97
C VAL A 66 -3.55 3.44 -8.60
N ARG A 67 -4.11 4.31 -9.47
CA ARG A 67 -4.33 5.72 -9.17
C ARG A 67 -5.43 5.87 -8.12
N ASP A 68 -5.58 7.08 -7.60
CA ASP A 68 -6.67 7.37 -6.67
C ASP A 68 -8.05 7.20 -7.34
N ALA A 69 -9.07 6.98 -6.51
CA ALA A 69 -10.42 6.71 -6.97
C ALA A 69 -11.03 7.91 -7.73
N ALA A 70 -10.66 9.15 -7.42
CA ALA A 70 -11.19 10.32 -8.14
C ALA A 70 -10.62 10.38 -9.56
N THR A 71 -9.33 10.10 -9.73
CA THR A 71 -8.68 10.01 -11.04
C THR A 71 -9.24 8.86 -11.87
N PHE A 72 -9.49 7.70 -11.26
CA PHE A 72 -10.14 6.57 -11.95
C PHE A 72 -11.53 6.93 -12.48
N GLN A 73 -12.33 7.65 -11.69
CA GLN A 73 -13.70 8.05 -12.07
C GLN A 73 -13.72 9.10 -13.19
N GLN A 74 -12.66 9.89 -13.33
CA GLN A 74 -12.52 10.83 -14.46
C GLN A 74 -12.22 10.09 -15.76
N GLU A 75 -11.26 9.16 -15.74
CA GLU A 75 -10.91 8.32 -16.89
C GLU A 75 -10.15 7.06 -16.47
N HIS A 76 -10.48 5.92 -17.08
CA HIS A 76 -9.77 4.66 -16.89
C HIS A 76 -9.84 3.78 -18.15
N ILE A 77 -8.97 2.76 -18.23
CA ILE A 77 -9.04 1.75 -19.29
C ILE A 77 -10.33 0.94 -19.11
N ALA A 78 -11.10 0.74 -20.19
CA ALA A 78 -12.36 0.00 -20.16
C ALA A 78 -12.20 -1.38 -19.49
N GLY A 79 -13.02 -1.65 -18.46
CA GLY A 79 -12.95 -2.90 -17.69
C GLY A 79 -11.80 -3.00 -16.68
N ALA A 80 -11.07 -1.91 -16.43
CA ALA A 80 -10.08 -1.85 -15.35
C ALA A 80 -10.74 -1.88 -13.97
N ILE A 81 -10.06 -2.50 -13.01
CA ILE A 81 -10.45 -2.52 -11.61
C ILE A 81 -9.65 -1.43 -10.88
N CYS A 82 -10.36 -0.54 -10.19
CA CYS A 82 -9.75 0.49 -9.35
C CYS A 82 -9.22 -0.16 -8.07
N ILE A 83 -7.90 -0.17 -7.89
CA ILE A 83 -7.26 -0.61 -6.65
C ILE A 83 -6.19 0.42 -6.29
N PRO A 84 -6.59 1.53 -5.66
CA PRO A 84 -5.65 2.59 -5.32
C PRO A 84 -4.42 2.05 -4.61
N LEU A 85 -3.26 2.64 -4.87
CA LEU A 85 -2.02 2.12 -4.29
C LEU A 85 -2.08 2.08 -2.76
N THR A 86 -2.77 3.03 -2.14
CA THR A 86 -3.06 3.05 -0.70
C THR A 86 -3.81 1.80 -0.23
N THR A 87 -4.71 1.27 -1.05
CA THR A 87 -5.41 0.00 -0.82
C THR A 87 -4.45 -1.18 -0.91
N LEU A 88 -3.60 -1.27 -1.95
CA LEU A 88 -2.59 -2.35 -2.11
C LEU A 88 -1.55 -2.41 -0.98
N LEU A 89 -1.30 -1.27 -0.36
CA LEU A 89 -0.35 -1.12 0.74
C LEU A 89 -0.90 -1.57 2.10
N CYS A 90 -2.18 -1.96 2.17
CA CYS A 90 -2.77 -2.54 3.37
C CYS A 90 -2.18 -3.93 3.64
N GLY A 91 -1.36 -4.03 4.69
CA GLY A 91 -0.54 -5.21 5.00
C GLY A 91 -1.31 -6.51 5.33
N SER A 92 -2.61 -6.46 5.59
CA SER A 92 -3.42 -7.63 6.01
C SER A 92 -4.78 -7.76 5.32
N CYS A 93 -5.09 -6.92 4.33
CA CYS A 93 -6.48 -6.61 3.96
C CYS A 93 -6.90 -7.13 2.57
N LEU A 94 -5.94 -7.51 1.72
CA LEU A 94 -6.19 -7.95 0.34
C LEU A 94 -5.87 -9.43 0.08
N ASP A 95 -5.38 -10.16 1.08
CA ASP A 95 -4.85 -11.52 0.89
C ASP A 95 -5.91 -12.54 0.46
N ASN A 96 -7.18 -12.34 0.85
CA ASN A 96 -8.29 -13.22 0.46
C ASN A 96 -8.95 -12.79 -0.86
N ASP A 97 -9.01 -11.48 -1.08
CA ASP A 97 -9.63 -10.82 -2.23
C ASP A 97 -8.80 -10.97 -3.51
N LEU A 98 -7.47 -10.90 -3.39
CA LEU A 98 -6.57 -11.05 -4.54
C LEU A 98 -6.42 -12.50 -5.02
N ARG A 99 -6.82 -13.49 -4.22
CA ARG A 99 -6.78 -14.91 -4.60
C ARG A 99 -7.68 -15.24 -5.78
N GLU A 100 -8.76 -14.47 -5.97
CA GLU A 100 -9.64 -14.59 -7.14
C GLU A 100 -8.87 -14.35 -8.46
N TYR A 101 -7.82 -13.53 -8.41
CA TYR A 101 -7.02 -13.17 -9.57
C TYR A 101 -5.71 -13.98 -9.70
N ALA A 102 -5.47 -14.96 -8.82
CA ALA A 102 -4.21 -15.72 -8.78
C ALA A 102 -3.89 -16.47 -10.09
N SER A 103 -4.91 -16.83 -10.88
CA SER A 103 -4.76 -17.47 -12.19
C SER A 103 -4.73 -16.49 -13.37
N ALA A 104 -4.93 -15.20 -13.14
CA ALA A 104 -4.98 -14.17 -14.17
C ALA A 104 -3.62 -13.46 -14.32
N MET A 105 -3.34 -12.96 -15.54
CA MET A 105 -2.24 -12.01 -15.75
C MET A 105 -2.75 -10.60 -15.42
N VAL A 106 -2.13 -9.94 -14.45
CA VAL A 106 -2.54 -8.60 -13.99
C VAL A 106 -1.67 -7.53 -14.66
N ILE A 107 -2.29 -6.70 -15.49
CA ILE A 107 -1.66 -5.55 -16.13
C ILE A 107 -1.90 -4.33 -15.23
N VAL A 108 -0.84 -3.69 -14.76
CA VAL A 108 -0.89 -2.62 -13.77
C VAL A 108 -0.48 -1.31 -14.39
N TYR A 109 -1.24 -0.25 -14.15
CA TYR A 109 -0.84 1.12 -14.48
C TYR A 109 -1.20 2.09 -13.36
N GLY A 110 -0.38 3.13 -13.22
CA GLY A 110 -0.52 4.18 -12.22
C GLY A 110 -0.48 5.57 -12.87
N ALA A 111 -0.38 6.60 -12.03
CA ALA A 111 -0.18 7.99 -12.42
C ALA A 111 1.19 8.17 -13.10
N ASP A 112 2.16 7.37 -12.68
CA ASP A 112 3.48 7.24 -13.28
C ASP A 112 3.95 5.77 -13.25
N GLU A 113 5.06 5.51 -13.93
CA GLU A 113 5.65 4.18 -14.06
C GLU A 113 6.19 3.64 -12.73
N ILE A 114 6.61 4.53 -11.82
CA ILE A 114 7.12 4.16 -10.50
C ILE A 114 5.97 3.61 -9.64
N GLN A 115 4.82 4.29 -9.63
CA GLN A 115 3.61 3.87 -8.94
C GLN A 115 3.11 2.52 -9.49
N ALA A 116 3.12 2.36 -10.81
CA ALA A 116 2.71 1.12 -11.47
C ALA A 116 3.65 -0.05 -11.14
N MET A 117 4.96 0.18 -11.19
CA MET A 117 5.97 -0.83 -10.89
C MET A 117 5.93 -1.24 -9.40
N PHE A 118 5.72 -0.28 -8.51
CA PHE A 118 5.59 -0.55 -7.09
C PHE A 118 4.34 -1.39 -6.78
N ALA A 119 3.19 -1.03 -7.35
CA ALA A 119 1.97 -1.84 -7.24
C ALA A 119 2.17 -3.25 -7.81
N ALA A 120 2.81 -3.38 -8.97
CA ALA A 120 3.10 -4.67 -9.59
C ALA A 120 3.99 -5.56 -8.69
N ARG A 121 5.02 -4.99 -8.04
CA ARG A 121 5.84 -5.71 -7.06
C ARG A 121 5.03 -6.18 -5.86
N ARG A 122 4.15 -5.32 -5.34
CA ARG A 122 3.28 -5.66 -4.22
C ARG A 122 2.31 -6.79 -4.59
N LEU A 123 1.65 -6.69 -5.74
CA LEU A 123 0.76 -7.72 -6.27
C LEU A 123 1.50 -9.04 -6.54
N SER A 124 2.72 -8.98 -7.08
CA SER A 124 3.59 -10.16 -7.24
C SER A 124 3.93 -10.82 -5.92
N SER A 125 4.13 -10.05 -4.84
CA SER A 125 4.37 -10.61 -3.50
C SER A 125 3.16 -11.38 -2.94
N TYR A 126 1.96 -11.11 -3.46
CA TYR A 126 0.74 -11.87 -3.18
C TYR A 126 0.52 -13.07 -4.12
N GLY A 127 1.51 -13.40 -4.97
CA GLY A 127 1.47 -14.55 -5.87
C GLY A 127 0.81 -14.29 -7.23
N LEU A 128 0.51 -13.03 -7.58
CA LEU A 128 -0.07 -12.67 -8.87
C LEU A 128 1.00 -12.56 -9.97
N THR A 129 0.65 -12.94 -11.20
CA THR A 129 1.52 -12.71 -12.36
C THR A 129 1.28 -11.30 -12.89
N THR A 130 2.17 -10.35 -12.59
CA THR A 130 1.97 -8.94 -12.96
C THR A 130 2.81 -8.48 -14.15
N ARG A 131 2.30 -7.49 -14.89
CA ARG A 131 3.01 -6.75 -15.94
C ARG A 131 2.71 -5.25 -15.80
N VAL A 132 3.68 -4.39 -16.03
CA VAL A 132 3.47 -2.93 -16.02
C VAL A 132 3.07 -2.46 -17.42
N LEU A 133 2.07 -1.58 -17.53
CA LEU A 133 1.72 -0.95 -18.80
C LEU A 133 2.67 0.21 -19.10
N GLU A 134 3.44 0.09 -20.19
CA GLU A 134 4.36 1.15 -20.62
C GLU A 134 3.61 2.42 -21.00
N GLY A 135 4.07 3.57 -20.49
CA GLY A 135 3.44 4.87 -20.73
C GLY A 135 2.05 5.02 -20.08
N GLY A 136 1.60 4.04 -19.30
CA GLY A 136 0.31 4.07 -18.60
C GLY A 136 -0.89 4.37 -19.51
N ILE A 137 -1.89 5.09 -18.97
CA ILE A 137 -3.08 5.46 -19.73
C ILE A 137 -2.79 6.49 -20.83
N VAL A 138 -1.71 7.27 -20.70
CA VAL A 138 -1.30 8.24 -21.72
C VAL A 138 -0.83 7.51 -22.97
N GLY A 139 0.12 6.56 -22.82
CA GLY A 139 0.58 5.71 -23.92
C GLY A 139 -0.54 4.86 -24.53
N TRP A 140 -1.50 4.42 -23.71
CA TRP A 140 -2.72 3.75 -24.16
C TRP A 140 -3.55 4.64 -25.11
N LYS A 141 -3.79 5.90 -24.73
CA LYS A 141 -4.54 6.87 -25.53
C LYS A 141 -3.79 7.30 -26.79
N GLU A 142 -2.46 7.43 -26.74
CA GLU A 142 -1.64 7.75 -27.93
C GLU A 142 -1.80 6.72 -29.05
N HIS A 143 -2.10 5.46 -28.68
CA HIS A 143 -2.38 4.39 -29.62
C HIS A 143 -3.87 4.27 -29.99
N SER A 144 -4.68 5.28 -29.65
CA SER A 144 -6.13 5.36 -29.91
C SER A 144 -6.93 4.18 -29.34
N LEU A 145 -6.50 3.64 -28.20
CA LEU A 145 -7.16 2.53 -27.51
C LEU A 145 -8.26 3.04 -26.56
N PRO A 146 -9.32 2.24 -26.31
CA PRO A 146 -10.51 2.72 -25.62
C PRO A 146 -10.29 2.97 -24.12
N VAL A 147 -10.95 4.02 -23.62
CA VAL A 147 -11.06 4.41 -22.20
C VAL A 147 -12.52 4.71 -21.86
N GLU A 148 -12.87 4.64 -20.58
CA GLU A 148 -14.20 4.89 -20.05
C GLU A 148 -14.16 5.96 -18.94
N SER A 149 -15.30 6.61 -18.71
CA SER A 149 -15.53 7.62 -17.65
C SER A 149 -16.80 7.35 -16.84
N THR A 150 -17.36 6.15 -16.98
CA THR A 150 -18.53 5.69 -16.22
C THR A 150 -18.11 5.02 -14.92
N PRO A 151 -18.85 5.17 -13.81
CA PRO A 151 -18.52 4.46 -12.57
C PRO A 151 -18.53 2.95 -12.77
N ALA A 152 -17.36 2.32 -12.70
CA ALA A 152 -17.23 0.87 -12.67
C ALA A 152 -17.77 0.31 -11.34
N PRO A 153 -18.26 -0.95 -11.30
CA PRO A 153 -18.69 -1.58 -10.06
C PRO A 153 -17.56 -1.58 -9.02
N ALA A 154 -17.91 -1.28 -7.77
CA ALA A 154 -16.96 -1.24 -6.66
C ALA A 154 -16.24 -2.59 -6.51
N GLY A 155 -14.97 -2.65 -6.91
CA GLY A 155 -14.12 -3.83 -6.78
C GLY A 155 -13.23 -3.74 -5.54
N LEU A 156 -13.23 -4.81 -4.75
CA LEU A 156 -12.46 -5.06 -3.52
C LEU A 156 -12.70 -4.06 -2.36
N GLN A 157 -13.73 -4.35 -1.55
CA GLN A 157 -13.91 -3.72 -0.25
C GLN A 157 -13.10 -4.46 0.81
N GLY A 158 -11.82 -4.11 0.94
CA GLY A 158 -11.01 -4.52 2.08
C GLY A 158 -11.60 -3.95 3.38
N THR A 159 -12.30 -4.79 4.14
CA THR A 159 -13.13 -4.35 5.26
C THR A 159 -12.35 -4.15 6.59
N GLY A 160 -11.08 -3.77 6.54
CA GLY A 160 -10.24 -3.71 7.74
C GLY A 160 -8.94 -2.95 7.59
N CYS A 161 -8.89 -1.95 6.72
CA CYS A 161 -7.72 -1.11 6.59
C CYS A 161 -7.56 -0.20 7.81
N ILE A 162 -6.39 -0.22 8.46
CA ILE A 162 -5.89 1.01 9.09
C ILE A 162 -5.56 1.95 7.94
N SER A 163 -6.57 2.67 7.46
CA SER A 163 -6.37 3.89 6.72
C SER A 163 -5.77 4.88 7.71
N LEU A 164 -4.45 5.10 7.63
CA LEU A 164 -3.99 6.47 7.86
C LEU A 164 -4.73 7.29 6.82
N ALA A 165 -5.53 8.24 7.29
CA ALA A 165 -6.44 9.01 6.44
C ALA A 165 -5.71 9.48 5.18
N ALA A 166 -6.26 9.16 4.00
CA ALA A 166 -5.91 9.79 2.73
C ALA A 166 -6.40 11.26 2.68
N ALA A 167 -6.33 11.97 3.81
CA ALA A 167 -6.26 13.40 3.86
C ALA A 167 -4.82 13.68 4.31
N GLU A 168 -4.00 14.22 3.40
CA GLU A 168 -2.55 14.50 3.51
C GLU A 168 -1.57 13.45 2.94
N ILE A 169 -2.02 12.58 2.04
CA ILE A 169 -1.13 12.14 0.94
C ILE A 169 -1.75 12.60 -0.38
N GLU A 170 -1.93 13.91 -0.50
CA GLU A 170 -1.42 14.52 -1.72
C GLU A 170 0.10 14.26 -1.67
N PRO A 171 0.80 13.91 -2.78
CA PRO A 171 2.14 14.43 -2.90
C PRO A 171 1.97 15.93 -2.78
N THR A 172 2.10 16.48 -1.58
CA THR A 172 2.50 17.87 -1.50
C THR A 172 3.87 17.85 -2.14
N ASP A 173 3.90 18.09 -3.46
CA ASP A 173 4.72 19.17 -3.94
C ASP A 173 4.62 20.22 -2.85
N ILE A 174 5.73 20.48 -2.16
CA ILE A 174 5.84 21.62 -1.27
C ILE A 174 5.89 22.86 -2.18
N SER A 175 4.92 22.98 -3.10
CA SER A 175 4.56 24.22 -3.74
C SER A 175 3.43 24.76 -2.88
N VAL A 176 3.74 25.80 -2.12
CA VAL A 176 2.81 26.55 -1.26
C VAL A 176 2.58 25.94 0.12
N LEU A 177 3.48 26.28 1.05
CA LEU A 177 3.18 27.07 2.24
C LEU A 177 4.47 27.48 2.99
N VAL A 178 5.54 27.86 2.28
CA VAL A 178 6.61 28.63 2.92
C VAL A 178 6.08 30.05 3.09
N SER A 179 5.54 30.35 4.28
CA SER A 179 5.44 31.73 4.75
C SER A 179 6.84 32.33 4.62
N SER A 180 6.99 33.40 3.84
CA SER A 180 8.24 34.09 3.57
C SER A 180 8.84 34.77 4.82
N SER A 181 9.12 34.01 5.87
CA SER A 181 10.08 34.43 6.88
C SER A 181 11.46 34.29 6.25
N GLU A 182 12.22 35.39 6.22
CA GLU A 182 13.63 35.34 5.85
C GLU A 182 14.31 34.27 6.71
N THR A 183 14.82 33.22 6.06
CA THR A 183 15.62 32.22 6.75
C THR A 183 16.91 32.88 7.25
N PRO A 184 17.51 32.43 8.36
CA PRO A 184 18.81 32.93 8.79
C PRO A 184 19.84 32.79 7.68
N THR A 185 20.85 33.66 7.59
CA THR A 185 21.91 33.54 6.58
C THR A 185 22.85 32.35 6.80
N ARG A 186 22.77 31.73 7.97
CA ARG A 186 23.50 30.51 8.33
C ARG A 186 22.65 29.67 9.27
N TRP A 187 22.62 28.37 9.02
CA TRP A 187 22.00 27.38 9.89
C TRP A 187 22.89 26.15 9.98
N ASP A 188 23.03 25.55 11.17
CA ASP A 188 23.81 24.33 11.35
C ASP A 188 23.22 23.55 12.52
N TRP A 189 22.50 22.45 12.22
CA TRP A 189 21.87 21.61 13.24
C TRP A 189 22.85 21.02 14.26
N ARG A 190 24.16 21.07 14.01
CA ARG A 190 25.18 20.65 14.99
C ARG A 190 25.43 21.67 16.11
N SER A 191 24.89 22.87 15.97
CA SER A 191 25.07 23.96 16.96
C SER A 191 23.87 24.90 17.03
N ALA A 192 22.73 24.49 16.48
CA ALA A 192 21.55 25.32 16.35
C ALA A 192 20.88 25.57 17.71
N THR A 193 20.28 26.76 17.85
CA THR A 193 19.34 27.03 18.94
C THR A 193 17.93 26.84 18.42
N TYR A 194 17.26 25.78 18.88
CA TYR A 194 15.89 25.45 18.51
C TYR A 194 15.01 25.42 19.75
N GLN A 195 13.90 26.16 19.71
CA GLN A 195 12.96 26.31 20.83
C GLN A 195 13.63 26.65 22.19
N GLY A 196 14.69 27.47 22.16
CA GLY A 196 15.40 27.92 23.35
C GLY A 196 16.48 26.97 23.88
N ILE A 197 16.73 25.85 23.19
CA ILE A 197 17.77 24.88 23.53
C ILE A 197 18.86 24.94 22.47
N THR A 198 20.11 25.05 22.89
CA THR A 198 21.28 25.04 22.01
C THR A 198 22.03 23.72 22.17
N GLY A 199 22.32 23.04 21.05
CA GLY A 199 23.06 21.78 21.08
C GLY A 199 23.39 21.25 19.69
N ASP A 200 24.03 20.08 19.66
CA ASP A 200 24.15 19.27 18.46
C ASP A 200 22.91 18.39 18.37
N TRP A 201 22.07 18.65 17.38
CA TRP A 201 20.84 17.90 17.15
C TRP A 201 21.06 16.71 16.21
N THR A 202 22.30 16.47 15.79
CA THR A 202 22.69 15.33 14.96
C THR A 202 23.32 14.23 15.81
N THR A 203 23.44 13.03 15.25
CA THR A 203 24.14 11.90 15.86
C THR A 203 25.56 11.75 15.35
N PRO A 204 26.41 10.94 16.00
CA PRO A 204 27.76 10.66 15.52
C PRO A 204 27.83 10.23 14.05
N VAL A 205 28.95 10.52 13.38
CA VAL A 205 29.20 10.04 12.01
C VAL A 205 29.51 8.55 12.03
N LYS A 206 28.80 7.80 11.18
CA LYS A 206 28.98 6.35 11.00
C LYS A 206 29.81 6.02 9.75
N ASN A 207 30.13 4.74 9.56
CA ASN A 207 30.90 4.26 8.42
C ASN A 207 30.20 3.08 7.71
N GLN A 208 29.76 3.30 6.47
CA GLN A 208 29.12 2.27 5.63
C GLN A 208 30.10 1.19 5.12
N GLY A 209 31.40 1.41 5.25
CA GLY A 209 32.43 0.49 4.77
C GLY A 209 32.33 0.27 3.24
N PRO A 210 32.57 -0.96 2.76
CA PRO A 210 32.59 -1.25 1.31
C PRO A 210 31.19 -1.44 0.70
N CYS A 211 30.13 -1.41 1.50
CA CYS A 211 28.77 -1.66 1.07
C CYS A 211 28.15 -0.37 0.50
N GLY A 212 27.47 -0.45 -0.64
CA GLY A 212 26.72 0.66 -1.26
C GLY A 212 25.42 1.00 -0.53
N SER A 213 25.48 1.17 0.79
CA SER A 213 24.33 1.40 1.66
C SER A 213 24.18 2.85 2.14
N CYS A 214 24.80 3.81 1.46
CA CYS A 214 24.70 5.24 1.80
C CYS A 214 23.26 5.71 2.00
N TRP A 215 22.33 5.21 1.18
CA TRP A 215 20.89 5.42 1.30
C TRP A 215 20.31 5.04 2.67
N GLY A 216 20.81 3.97 3.29
CA GLY A 216 20.35 3.52 4.61
C GLY A 216 20.90 4.41 5.72
N PHE A 217 22.18 4.76 5.64
CA PHE A 217 22.82 5.70 6.57
C PHE A 217 22.24 7.10 6.50
N ALA A 218 21.91 7.59 5.30
CA ALA A 218 21.26 8.87 5.14
C ALA A 218 19.84 8.85 5.74
N ALA A 219 19.08 7.78 5.48
CA ALA A 219 17.76 7.60 6.06
C ALA A 219 17.79 7.58 7.59
N MET A 220 18.68 6.77 8.18
CA MET A 220 18.78 6.66 9.64
C MET A 220 19.35 7.94 10.27
N GLY A 221 20.37 8.56 9.67
CA GLY A 221 20.97 9.78 10.21
C GLY A 221 20.02 10.98 10.23
N ALA A 222 19.16 11.13 9.22
CA ALA A 222 18.11 12.16 9.23
C ALA A 222 16.99 11.83 10.24
N LEU A 223 16.60 10.56 10.36
CA LEU A 223 15.59 10.12 11.33
C LEU A 223 16.07 10.29 12.78
N GLU A 224 17.32 9.94 13.07
CA GLU A 224 17.93 10.15 14.38
C GLU A 224 17.91 11.63 14.77
N ALA A 225 18.34 12.51 13.85
CA ALA A 225 18.36 13.94 14.12
C ALA A 225 16.95 14.52 14.35
N ILE A 226 15.95 14.11 13.55
CA ILE A 226 14.58 14.59 13.77
C ILE A 226 13.99 14.08 15.09
N ILE A 227 14.40 12.91 15.57
CA ILE A 227 14.00 12.42 16.90
C ILE A 227 14.55 13.34 17.99
N ASN A 228 15.82 13.75 17.91
CA ASN A 228 16.42 14.70 18.85
C ASN A 228 15.65 16.03 18.82
N ILE A 229 15.41 16.58 17.62
CA ILE A 229 14.71 17.85 17.41
C ILE A 229 13.30 17.82 17.98
N ARG A 230 12.51 16.79 17.64
CA ARG A 230 11.10 16.69 18.05
C ARG A 230 10.94 16.31 19.51
N SER A 231 11.92 15.64 20.09
CA SER A 231 11.92 15.33 21.52
C SER A 231 12.51 16.46 22.35
N HIS A 232 13.03 17.55 21.75
CA HIS A 232 13.66 18.65 22.47
C HIS A 232 14.91 18.24 23.28
N HIS A 233 15.58 17.17 22.87
CA HIS A 233 16.78 16.63 23.53
C HIS A 233 17.91 16.46 22.50
N PRO A 234 18.85 17.41 22.40
CA PRO A 234 19.98 17.28 21.47
C PRO A 234 20.94 16.16 21.87
N ASP A 235 20.93 15.70 23.12
CA ASP A 235 21.87 14.75 23.70
C ASP A 235 21.42 13.27 23.62
N ILE A 236 20.33 12.97 22.90
CA ILE A 236 19.95 11.57 22.65
C ILE A 236 20.96 10.96 21.67
N ASP A 237 21.76 10.01 22.16
CA ASP A 237 22.66 9.20 21.35
C ASP A 237 21.91 7.98 20.78
N LEU A 238 20.95 8.27 19.89
CA LEU A 238 20.16 7.24 19.24
C LEU A 238 20.94 6.66 18.05
N ASP A 239 21.13 5.33 18.07
CA ASP A 239 21.79 4.61 16.99
C ASP A 239 20.78 3.63 16.36
N LEU A 240 20.27 3.96 15.18
CA LEU A 240 19.33 3.14 14.42
C LEU A 240 20.06 2.16 13.50
N SER A 241 19.47 0.97 13.33
CA SER A 241 20.07 -0.12 12.56
C SER A 241 19.93 0.08 11.06
N GLU A 242 21.03 0.36 10.37
CA GLU A 242 21.05 0.29 8.90
C GLU A 242 20.91 -1.15 8.41
N GLN A 243 21.43 -2.15 9.15
CA GLN A 243 21.33 -3.57 8.77
C GLN A 243 19.87 -4.03 8.64
N TYR A 244 18.98 -3.48 9.46
CA TYR A 244 17.55 -3.73 9.36
C TYR A 244 17.00 -3.39 7.97
N LEU A 245 17.46 -2.28 7.38
CA LEU A 245 17.06 -1.87 6.03
C LEU A 245 17.74 -2.71 4.94
N LEU A 246 18.95 -3.21 5.18
CA LEU A 246 19.63 -4.10 4.23
C LEU A 246 18.93 -5.47 4.17
N SER A 247 18.62 -6.05 5.33
CA SER A 247 18.26 -7.47 5.45
C SER A 247 16.76 -7.76 5.37
N CYS A 248 15.89 -6.82 5.78
CA CYS A 248 14.49 -7.13 6.04
C CYS A 248 13.47 -6.73 4.96
N PRO A 249 13.62 -5.63 4.22
CA PRO A 249 12.71 -5.29 3.14
C PRO A 249 12.85 -6.28 1.97
N ALA A 250 11.74 -6.91 1.57
CA ALA A 250 11.71 -7.71 0.35
C ALA A 250 11.98 -6.80 -0.86
N GLY A 251 13.12 -7.02 -1.51
CA GLY A 251 13.58 -6.17 -2.63
C GLY A 251 14.36 -4.92 -2.21
N SER A 252 14.91 -4.90 -0.99
CA SER A 252 16.02 -4.00 -0.66
C SER A 252 17.12 -4.16 -1.70
N GLY A 253 17.70 -3.04 -2.15
CA GLY A 253 18.87 -3.07 -3.02
C GLY A 253 20.16 -3.44 -2.28
N GLY A 254 20.11 -3.54 -0.95
CA GLY A 254 21.24 -3.95 -0.12
C GLY A 254 22.49 -3.10 -0.39
N CYS A 255 23.63 -3.76 -0.51
CA CYS A 255 24.91 -3.15 -0.86
C CYS A 255 25.03 -2.74 -2.33
N SER A 256 24.06 -3.09 -3.19
CA SER A 256 24.04 -2.64 -4.59
C SER A 256 23.37 -1.27 -4.78
N GLY A 257 22.88 -0.67 -3.69
CA GLY A 257 22.21 0.63 -3.71
C GLY A 257 20.70 0.52 -3.76
N TRP A 258 20.05 1.39 -3.02
CA TRP A 258 18.60 1.58 -2.97
C TRP A 258 18.29 3.07 -2.74
N ASN A 259 17.14 3.39 -2.18
CA ASN A 259 16.74 4.77 -1.94
C ASN A 259 16.15 4.96 -0.55
N ALA A 260 16.55 6.01 0.16
CA ALA A 260 16.01 6.38 1.47
C ALA A 260 14.49 6.56 1.47
N PHE A 261 13.87 6.97 0.35
CA PHE A 261 12.41 7.06 0.24
C PHE A 261 11.75 5.70 0.49
N TRP A 262 12.31 4.64 -0.09
CA TRP A 262 11.80 3.28 0.11
C TRP A 262 12.13 2.73 1.48
N ALA A 263 13.26 3.13 2.06
CA ALA A 263 13.60 2.83 3.45
C ALA A 263 12.55 3.40 4.42
N TYR A 264 12.20 4.69 4.30
CA TYR A 264 11.14 5.30 5.11
C TYR A 264 9.79 4.64 4.87
N SER A 265 9.48 4.31 3.61
CA SER A 265 8.28 3.58 3.26
C SER A 265 8.19 2.21 3.95
N TYR A 266 9.32 1.50 4.06
CA TYR A 266 9.41 0.24 4.79
C TYR A 266 9.29 0.46 6.31
N ILE A 267 10.00 1.44 6.86
CA ILE A 267 9.94 1.80 8.28
C ILE A 267 8.49 2.11 8.69
N GLN A 268 7.76 2.93 7.92
CA GLN A 268 6.37 3.27 8.21
C GLN A 268 5.47 2.03 8.20
N ARG A 269 5.61 1.16 7.19
CA ARG A 269 4.77 -0.06 7.04
C ARG A 269 5.09 -1.17 8.03
N SER A 270 6.35 -1.28 8.45
CA SER A 270 6.80 -2.28 9.43
C SER A 270 6.52 -1.85 10.87
N GLY A 271 6.05 -0.61 11.07
CA GLY A 271 5.70 -0.04 12.37
C GLY A 271 6.83 0.75 13.04
N GLY A 272 8.02 0.78 12.44
CA GLY A 272 9.13 1.61 12.89
C GLY A 272 10.52 1.10 12.49
N ALA A 273 11.53 1.92 12.77
CA ALA A 273 12.93 1.54 12.76
C ALA A 273 13.27 0.79 14.05
N ILE A 274 14.41 0.09 14.07
CA ILE A 274 14.94 -0.55 15.28
C ILE A 274 16.33 0.00 15.55
N ILE A 275 16.78 -0.12 16.80
CA ILE A 275 18.10 0.32 17.23
C ILE A 275 19.21 -0.61 16.73
N GLU A 276 20.39 -0.07 16.51
CA GLU A 276 21.60 -0.78 16.04
C GLU A 276 21.96 -1.96 16.95
N SER A 277 21.85 -1.78 18.27
CA SER A 277 22.10 -2.89 19.22
C SER A 277 21.14 -4.08 19.06
N CYS A 278 19.96 -3.88 18.45
CA CYS A 278 19.04 -4.97 18.12
C CYS A 278 19.46 -5.71 16.84
N PHE A 279 20.06 -5.01 15.88
CA PHE A 279 20.51 -5.61 14.64
C PHE A 279 21.76 -4.94 14.08
N PRO A 280 22.96 -5.35 14.53
CA PRO A 280 24.19 -4.64 14.20
C PRO A 280 24.55 -4.68 12.71
N TYR A 281 25.10 -3.58 12.23
CA TYR A 281 25.61 -3.38 10.88
C TYR A 281 26.83 -4.25 10.59
N GLN A 282 26.75 -4.98 9.47
CA GLN A 282 27.79 -5.90 9.02
C GLN A 282 28.25 -5.64 7.59
N ALA A 283 27.72 -4.60 6.92
CA ALA A 283 28.01 -4.30 5.52
C ALA A 283 27.82 -5.54 4.60
N ASN A 284 26.78 -6.34 4.86
CA ASN A 284 26.61 -7.65 4.24
C ASN A 284 25.12 -7.96 3.96
N ASP A 285 24.82 -8.26 2.69
CA ASP A 285 23.47 -8.60 2.22
C ASP A 285 23.00 -10.01 2.63
N ASN A 286 23.92 -10.88 3.05
CA ASN A 286 23.60 -12.27 3.39
C ASN A 286 23.16 -12.44 4.85
N VAL A 287 23.09 -11.36 5.64
CA VAL A 287 22.63 -11.42 7.02
C VAL A 287 21.12 -11.64 7.01
N PRO A 288 20.60 -12.78 7.52
CA PRO A 288 19.16 -13.03 7.56
C PRO A 288 18.43 -12.01 8.42
N CYS A 289 17.27 -11.53 7.95
CA CYS A 289 16.45 -10.62 8.75
C CYS A 289 16.06 -11.20 10.12
N ASP A 290 15.97 -12.53 10.24
CA ASP A 290 15.60 -13.20 11.49
C ASP A 290 16.70 -13.16 12.57
N ASP A 291 17.91 -12.70 12.23
CA ASP A 291 19.02 -12.53 13.18
C ASP A 291 18.85 -11.29 14.09
N LYS A 292 17.89 -10.41 13.78
CA LYS A 292 17.53 -9.28 14.66
C LYS A 292 17.06 -9.76 16.04
N CYS A 293 17.20 -8.91 17.05
CA CYS A 293 16.83 -9.23 18.43
C CYS A 293 15.38 -9.73 18.57
N GLY A 294 15.13 -10.67 19.48
CA GLY A 294 13.83 -11.36 19.58
C GLY A 294 12.65 -10.47 19.99
N ASP A 295 12.91 -9.36 20.68
CA ASP A 295 11.93 -8.41 21.18
C ASP A 295 11.81 -7.14 20.31
N TRP A 296 12.37 -7.16 19.10
CA TRP A 296 12.40 -6.03 18.16
C TRP A 296 11.06 -5.29 17.99
N ARG A 297 9.92 -6.00 18.03
CA ARG A 297 8.57 -5.40 17.91
C ARG A 297 8.23 -4.41 19.03
N ARG A 298 8.87 -4.53 20.19
CA ARG A 298 8.72 -3.62 21.34
C ARG A 298 9.66 -2.42 21.27
N GLN A 299 10.65 -2.46 20.39
CA GLN A 299 11.69 -1.45 20.22
C GLN A 299 11.48 -0.61 18.96
N LEU A 300 10.31 -0.73 18.32
CA LEU A 300 10.00 0.00 17.09
C LEU A 300 9.88 1.49 17.37
N ILE A 301 10.64 2.27 16.61
CA ILE A 301 10.58 3.74 16.60
C ILE A 301 9.80 4.15 15.34
N PRO A 302 8.52 4.52 15.46
CA PRO A 302 7.68 4.81 14.30
C PRO A 302 8.05 6.13 13.65
N ILE A 303 7.77 6.29 12.36
CA ILE A 303 7.76 7.61 11.71
C ILE A 303 6.33 8.07 11.49
N THR A 304 6.09 9.37 11.61
CA THR A 304 4.74 9.95 11.41
C THR A 304 4.51 10.32 9.95
N ARG A 305 5.54 10.86 9.30
CA ARG A 305 5.48 11.33 7.92
C ARG A 305 6.85 11.18 7.24
N TYR A 306 6.84 11.09 5.92
CA TYR A 306 8.01 11.29 5.09
C TYR A 306 7.56 11.81 3.72
N GLY A 307 8.46 12.44 2.97
CA GLY A 307 8.13 12.98 1.66
C GLY A 307 9.37 13.38 0.87
N SER A 308 9.16 13.95 -0.31
CA SER A 308 10.23 14.35 -1.21
C SER A 308 10.04 15.76 -1.76
N LEU A 309 11.15 16.44 -2.01
CA LEU A 309 11.24 17.70 -2.75
C LEU A 309 12.00 17.45 -4.06
N ARG A 310 11.44 17.90 -5.18
CA ARG A 310 12.06 17.74 -6.51
C ARG A 310 12.49 19.11 -7.03
N SER A 311 13.79 19.32 -7.16
CA SER A 311 14.40 20.58 -7.61
C SER A 311 13.77 21.82 -6.97
N PRO A 312 13.63 21.87 -5.62
CA PRO A 312 13.05 23.03 -4.94
C PRO A 312 13.89 24.28 -5.18
N GLU A 313 13.28 25.45 -5.07
CA GLU A 313 14.04 26.70 -5.00
C GLU A 313 14.92 26.69 -3.73
N ARG A 314 16.11 27.27 -3.79
CA ARG A 314 17.08 27.20 -2.68
C ARG A 314 16.52 27.70 -1.35
N GLU A 315 15.73 28.77 -1.38
CA GLU A 315 15.09 29.32 -0.18
C GLU A 315 14.00 28.39 0.37
N GLU A 316 13.30 27.64 -0.48
CA GLU A 316 12.36 26.60 -0.04
C GLU A 316 13.10 25.44 0.62
N LEU A 317 14.28 25.07 0.07
CA LEU A 317 15.12 24.03 0.65
C LEU A 317 15.66 24.43 2.03
N LYS A 318 16.09 25.68 2.21
CA LYS A 318 16.50 26.22 3.53
C LYS A 318 15.34 26.22 4.52
N ALA A 319 14.16 26.65 4.10
CA ALA A 319 12.97 26.61 4.94
C ALA A 319 12.62 25.18 5.35
N ALA A 320 12.63 24.24 4.39
CA ALA A 320 12.40 22.83 4.65
C ALA A 320 13.42 22.23 5.63
N LEU A 321 14.70 22.61 5.53
CA LEU A 321 15.75 22.16 6.46
C LEU A 321 15.49 22.62 7.90
N ILE A 322 14.90 23.80 8.09
CA ILE A 322 14.58 24.35 9.42
C ILE A 322 13.27 23.74 9.96
N ASP A 323 12.26 23.60 9.10
CA ASP A 323 10.93 23.12 9.49
C ASP A 323 10.90 21.60 9.71
N HIS A 324 11.54 20.85 8.81
CA HIS A 324 11.55 19.38 8.81
C HIS A 324 12.84 18.77 9.37
N GLY A 325 13.82 19.59 9.76
CA GLY A 325 15.13 19.12 10.21
C GLY A 325 16.03 18.68 9.06
N PRO A 326 17.13 17.95 9.34
CA PRO A 326 18.06 17.48 8.33
C PRO A 326 17.40 16.72 7.17
N LEU A 327 17.85 16.99 5.94
CA LEU A 327 17.26 16.47 4.72
C LEU A 327 18.20 15.47 4.06
N VAL A 328 17.68 14.31 3.64
CA VAL A 328 18.46 13.38 2.81
C VAL A 328 18.56 13.96 1.41
N ALA A 329 19.76 14.07 0.87
CA ALA A 329 20.03 14.57 -0.47
C ALA A 329 20.68 13.49 -1.33
N GLU A 330 20.26 13.43 -2.59
CA GLU A 330 20.99 12.71 -3.63
C GLU A 330 22.10 13.59 -4.20
N MET A 331 23.25 12.99 -4.51
CA MET A 331 24.33 13.69 -5.19
C MET A 331 25.11 12.80 -6.14
N ALA A 332 25.77 13.45 -7.11
CA ALA A 332 26.77 12.85 -7.97
C ALA A 332 28.15 12.92 -7.28
N VAL A 333 28.66 11.78 -6.80
CA VAL A 333 30.05 11.70 -6.33
C VAL A 333 30.96 11.59 -7.55
N MET A 334 31.74 12.65 -7.78
CA MET A 334 32.67 12.75 -8.90
C MET A 334 34.09 12.29 -8.51
N SER A 335 34.92 12.07 -9.53
CA SER A 335 36.33 11.72 -9.32
C SER A 335 37.04 12.79 -8.48
N GLY A 336 37.78 12.35 -7.45
CA GLY A 336 38.50 13.23 -6.54
C GLY A 336 37.72 13.63 -5.28
N PHE A 337 36.38 13.52 -5.25
CA PHE A 337 35.59 13.83 -4.06
C PHE A 337 35.99 12.96 -2.85
N GLY A 338 36.33 11.69 -3.08
CA GLY A 338 36.83 10.79 -2.03
C GLY A 338 38.11 11.28 -1.31
N SER A 339 38.87 12.19 -1.92
CA SER A 339 40.08 12.80 -1.34
C SER A 339 39.86 14.17 -0.69
N TYR A 340 38.60 14.61 -0.58
CA TYR A 340 38.24 15.85 0.10
C TYR A 340 38.70 15.84 1.56
N THR A 341 39.33 16.94 2.00
CA THR A 341 39.81 17.13 3.39
C THR A 341 39.34 18.45 4.02
N GLY A 342 38.55 19.26 3.30
CA GLY A 342 38.02 20.51 3.81
C GLY A 342 37.84 21.62 2.78
N GLY A 343 37.09 22.66 3.16
CA GLY A 343 36.71 23.78 2.30
C GLY A 343 35.35 23.59 1.64
N VAL A 344 34.94 24.51 0.77
CA VAL A 344 33.72 24.33 -0.05
C VAL A 344 34.10 23.54 -1.30
N TYR A 345 33.61 22.31 -1.42
CA TYR A 345 33.78 21.49 -2.60
C TYR A 345 32.99 22.07 -3.77
N GLU A 346 33.62 22.13 -4.93
CA GLU A 346 33.00 22.52 -6.20
C GLU A 346 33.59 21.63 -7.30
N HIS A 347 32.74 20.93 -8.05
CA HIS A 347 33.17 20.12 -9.18
C HIS A 347 33.21 20.96 -10.47
N PRO A 348 34.31 20.91 -11.25
CA PRO A 348 34.35 21.55 -12.55
C PRO A 348 33.64 20.70 -13.61
N GLY A 349 32.50 21.12 -14.12
CA GLY A 349 31.85 20.43 -15.24
C GLY A 349 30.35 20.71 -15.34
N GLU A 350 29.69 19.97 -16.22
CA GLU A 350 28.24 19.80 -16.17
C GLU A 350 27.95 18.41 -15.61
N GLU A 351 27.12 18.35 -14.58
CA GLU A 351 26.60 17.11 -14.00
C GLU A 351 25.20 16.85 -14.55
N THR A 352 24.84 15.58 -14.68
CA THR A 352 23.50 15.16 -15.07
C THR A 352 22.86 14.31 -13.98
N THR A 353 21.54 14.15 -14.03
CA THR A 353 20.83 13.25 -13.10
C THR A 353 21.28 11.80 -13.23
N SER A 354 21.86 11.40 -14.36
CA SER A 354 22.43 10.05 -14.53
C SER A 354 23.75 9.83 -13.80
N ASP A 355 24.39 10.90 -13.28
CA ASP A 355 25.63 10.81 -12.51
C ASP A 355 25.38 10.62 -11.01
N ILE A 356 24.13 10.73 -10.55
CA ILE A 356 23.73 10.52 -9.16
C ILE A 356 24.04 9.09 -8.72
N ASN A 357 24.79 8.96 -7.63
CA ASN A 357 25.28 7.67 -7.16
C ASN A 357 25.44 7.58 -5.62
N HIS A 358 25.10 8.65 -4.88
CA HIS A 358 25.29 8.72 -3.44
C HIS A 358 24.15 9.45 -2.74
N GLN A 359 23.84 9.05 -1.49
CA GLN A 359 22.87 9.73 -0.63
C GLN A 359 23.53 10.15 0.69
N VAL A 360 23.31 11.39 1.08
CA VAL A 360 23.92 12.09 2.22
C VAL A 360 22.87 12.89 2.99
N VAL A 361 23.22 13.51 4.11
CA VAL A 361 22.27 14.32 4.90
C VAL A 361 22.72 15.78 4.96
N ILE A 362 21.94 16.69 4.38
CA ILE A 362 22.12 18.13 4.58
C ILE A 362 21.70 18.48 6.01
N VAL A 363 22.62 19.04 6.79
CA VAL A 363 22.41 19.43 8.20
C VAL A 363 22.48 20.94 8.41
N GLY A 364 22.88 21.70 7.41
CA GLY A 364 23.08 23.15 7.53
C GLY A 364 23.45 23.81 6.22
N TYR A 365 23.61 25.13 6.26
CA TYR A 365 24.07 25.96 5.16
C TYR A 365 24.74 27.24 5.67
N ASP A 366 25.53 27.87 4.81
CA ASP A 366 26.19 29.15 5.07
C ASP A 366 26.20 30.02 3.80
N ASP A 367 25.38 31.07 3.79
CA ASP A 367 25.24 31.97 2.63
C ASP A 367 26.47 32.83 2.38
N GLN A 368 27.27 33.11 3.42
CA GLN A 368 28.52 33.85 3.23
C GLN A 368 29.52 33.01 2.43
N GLN A 369 29.48 31.70 2.61
CA GLN A 369 30.34 30.74 1.89
C GLN A 369 29.68 30.17 0.64
N GLY A 370 28.37 30.34 0.48
CA GLY A 370 27.60 29.81 -0.65
C GLY A 370 27.54 28.29 -0.66
N CYS A 371 27.40 27.65 0.51
CA CYS A 371 27.52 26.20 0.64
C CYS A 371 26.50 25.52 1.55
N TRP A 372 26.21 24.25 1.26
CA TRP A 372 25.55 23.32 2.16
C TRP A 372 26.58 22.66 3.10
N ILE A 373 26.15 22.35 4.32
CA ILE A 373 26.89 21.56 5.32
C ILE A 373 26.25 20.17 5.36
N VAL A 374 27.04 19.13 5.11
CA VAL A 374 26.51 17.81 4.78
C VAL A 374 27.21 16.72 5.59
N LYS A 375 26.43 15.87 6.25
CA LYS A 375 26.89 14.66 6.95
C LYS A 375 27.09 13.54 5.93
N ASN A 376 28.28 12.96 5.93
CA ASN A 376 28.59 11.76 5.13
C ASN A 376 28.59 10.50 6.02
N SER A 377 28.80 9.34 5.41
CA SER A 377 28.79 8.03 6.07
C SER A 377 30.07 7.23 5.80
N TRP A 378 31.20 7.91 5.62
CA TRP A 378 32.53 7.30 5.36
C TRP A 378 33.43 7.31 6.59
N GLY A 379 32.85 7.48 7.78
CA GLY A 379 33.54 7.56 9.05
C GLY A 379 33.98 8.98 9.42
N PRO A 380 34.25 9.21 10.71
CA PRO A 380 34.59 10.54 11.24
C PRO A 380 35.97 11.05 10.78
N GLU A 381 36.85 10.16 10.35
CA GLU A 381 38.21 10.54 9.89
C GLU A 381 38.21 11.11 8.46
N TRP A 382 37.10 11.02 7.73
CA TRP A 382 36.98 11.50 6.36
C TRP A 382 36.48 12.96 6.33
N GLY A 383 37.04 13.79 5.45
CA GLY A 383 36.58 15.17 5.28
C GLY A 383 36.79 16.05 6.51
N GLU A 384 35.73 16.75 6.91
CA GLU A 384 35.68 17.65 8.08
C GLU A 384 34.96 16.94 9.23
N ASP A 385 35.66 16.05 9.93
CA ASP A 385 35.12 15.22 11.01
C ASP A 385 33.92 14.34 10.55
N GLY A 386 33.98 13.83 9.32
CA GLY A 386 32.92 13.05 8.68
C GLY A 386 31.87 13.89 7.93
N TYR A 387 32.01 15.22 7.96
CA TYR A 387 31.18 16.15 7.19
C TYR A 387 31.95 16.70 5.99
N PHE A 388 31.23 17.39 5.11
CA PHE A 388 31.81 18.21 4.06
C PHE A 388 30.94 19.43 3.80
N ARG A 389 31.52 20.42 3.14
CA ARG A 389 30.80 21.57 2.59
C ARG A 389 30.84 21.50 1.08
N ILE A 390 29.71 21.76 0.44
CA ILE A 390 29.57 21.74 -1.03
C ILE A 390 28.89 23.01 -1.51
N ALA A 391 29.37 23.54 -2.63
CA ALA A 391 28.80 24.73 -3.25
C ALA A 391 27.31 24.52 -3.56
N TYR A 392 26.54 25.58 -3.43
CA TYR A 392 25.15 25.59 -3.80
C TYR A 392 24.92 25.20 -5.27
N GLY A 393 23.92 24.33 -5.52
CA GLY A 393 23.57 23.84 -6.85
C GLY A 393 24.54 22.83 -7.49
N ASP A 394 25.64 22.50 -6.82
CA ASP A 394 26.66 21.61 -7.36
C ASP A 394 26.33 20.12 -7.13
N CYS A 395 26.85 19.25 -8.00
CA CYS A 395 26.77 17.80 -7.92
C CYS A 395 25.35 17.26 -7.70
N MET A 396 24.34 17.94 -8.25
CA MET A 396 22.91 17.58 -8.11
C MET A 396 22.39 17.55 -6.66
N ILE A 397 23.10 18.15 -5.70
CA ILE A 397 22.75 18.08 -4.27
C ILE A 397 21.37 18.70 -3.96
N GLU A 398 20.87 19.58 -4.83
CA GLU A 398 19.56 20.24 -4.74
C GLU A 398 18.48 19.56 -5.62
N HIS A 399 18.77 18.43 -6.28
CA HIS A 399 17.87 17.83 -7.27
C HIS A 399 16.72 17.01 -6.66
N TYR A 400 17.04 16.12 -5.72
CA TYR A 400 16.05 15.25 -5.08
C TYR A 400 16.36 15.12 -3.60
N LEU A 401 15.45 15.65 -2.77
CA LEU A 401 15.61 15.67 -1.33
C LEU A 401 14.48 14.91 -0.67
N LEU A 402 14.74 14.33 0.49
CA LEU A 402 13.76 13.62 1.29
C LEU A 402 13.77 14.16 2.71
N TYR A 403 12.57 14.25 3.28
CA TYR A 403 12.39 14.51 4.70
C TYR A 403 11.67 13.34 5.36
N VAL A 404 11.86 13.20 6.67
CA VAL A 404 11.16 12.28 7.55
C VAL A 404 10.77 13.03 8.81
N ASP A 405 9.65 12.63 9.41
CA ASP A 405 9.17 13.23 10.64
C ASP A 405 8.81 12.17 11.68
N PHE A 406 8.86 12.60 12.92
CA PHE A 406 8.65 11.81 14.11
C PHE A 406 7.74 12.58 15.08
N SER A 407 6.98 11.87 15.90
CA SER A 407 6.33 12.48 17.06
C SER A 407 6.68 11.70 18.31
N PRO A 408 7.21 12.36 19.36
CA PRO A 408 7.45 11.73 20.65
C PRO A 408 6.17 11.16 21.27
N ALA A 409 5.04 11.81 21.03
CA ALA A 409 3.74 11.37 21.52
C ALA A 409 3.00 10.61 20.40
N VAL A 410 2.74 9.32 20.61
CA VAL A 410 2.08 8.45 19.62
C VAL A 410 0.68 8.09 20.10
N ALA A 411 -0.34 8.70 19.48
CA ALA A 411 -1.73 8.39 19.72
C ALA A 411 -2.14 7.07 19.05
N ARG A 412 -2.72 6.14 19.79
CA ARG A 412 -3.28 4.89 19.26
C ARG A 412 -4.67 4.66 19.83
N MET A 413 -5.70 4.87 19.02
CA MET A 413 -7.09 4.66 19.44
C MET A 413 -7.73 3.37 18.92
N GLY A 414 -7.09 2.59 18.05
CA GLY A 414 -7.74 1.44 17.40
C GLY A 414 -8.93 1.80 16.49
N GLY A 415 -9.95 0.96 16.50
CA GLY A 415 -11.10 1.01 15.57
C GLY A 415 -10.84 0.29 14.24
N PRO A 416 -11.72 0.47 13.22
CA PRO A 416 -12.95 1.27 13.26
C PRO A 416 -13.94 0.75 14.30
N TYR A 417 -14.87 1.61 14.69
CA TYR A 417 -15.89 1.33 15.71
C TYR A 417 -17.28 1.21 15.09
N TYR A 418 -18.15 0.42 15.73
CA TYR A 418 -19.49 0.12 15.25
C TYR A 418 -20.50 0.16 16.40
N GLY A 419 -21.73 0.59 16.12
CA GLY A 419 -22.85 0.50 17.05
C GLY A 419 -24.11 1.17 16.50
N LYS A 420 -25.11 1.38 17.36
CA LYS A 420 -26.41 1.96 16.97
C LYS A 420 -26.61 3.31 17.64
N ALA A 421 -27.50 4.12 17.07
CA ALA A 421 -27.88 5.39 17.68
C ALA A 421 -28.41 5.18 19.10
N GLY A 422 -27.86 5.91 20.06
CA GLY A 422 -28.18 5.79 21.49
C GLY A 422 -27.34 4.78 22.27
N ASP A 423 -26.54 3.93 21.61
CA ASP A 423 -25.63 3.01 22.29
C ASP A 423 -24.35 3.74 22.75
N ALA A 424 -23.81 3.31 23.89
CA ALA A 424 -22.51 3.78 24.36
C ALA A 424 -21.37 3.02 23.66
N ILE A 425 -20.59 3.73 22.84
CA ILE A 425 -19.39 3.22 22.20
C ILE A 425 -18.21 3.40 23.15
N ALA A 426 -17.49 2.31 23.45
CA ALA A 426 -16.28 2.34 24.26
C ALA A 426 -15.05 2.53 23.38
N PHE A 427 -14.22 3.50 23.74
CA PHE A 427 -12.96 3.80 23.06
C PHE A 427 -11.77 3.35 23.92
N ASP A 428 -10.67 2.97 23.28
CA ASP A 428 -9.46 2.54 23.98
C ASP A 428 -8.21 3.16 23.36
N ALA A 429 -7.59 4.07 24.10
CA ALA A 429 -6.31 4.69 23.78
C ALA A 429 -5.15 4.20 24.66
N THR A 430 -5.32 3.11 25.42
CA THR A 430 -4.29 2.61 26.34
C THR A 430 -3.02 2.12 25.63
N ALA A 431 -3.10 1.82 24.33
CA ALA A 431 -1.95 1.50 23.50
C ALA A 431 -1.12 2.74 23.09
N SER A 432 -1.57 3.96 23.41
CA SER A 432 -0.81 5.19 23.12
C SER A 432 0.46 5.25 23.96
N THR A 433 1.54 5.79 23.40
CA THR A 433 2.87 5.81 24.02
C THR A 433 3.51 7.19 23.92
N GLY A 434 4.36 7.54 24.88
CA GLY A 434 5.27 8.68 24.78
C GLY A 434 6.72 8.18 24.72
N PHE A 435 7.54 8.85 23.91
CA PHE A 435 8.96 8.58 23.75
C PHE A 435 9.73 9.44 24.75
N MET A 436 10.45 8.80 25.68
CA MET A 436 11.20 9.40 26.80
C MET A 436 10.36 10.16 27.85
N ALA A 437 9.22 10.74 27.47
CA ALA A 437 8.26 11.38 28.35
C ALA A 437 6.95 10.58 28.46
N PRO A 438 6.37 10.41 29.66
CA PRO A 438 5.07 9.75 29.80
C PRO A 438 3.93 10.63 29.26
N LEU A 439 2.86 10.00 28.78
CA LEU A 439 1.63 10.71 28.40
C LEU A 439 0.95 11.31 29.63
N THR A 440 0.59 12.60 29.56
CA THR A 440 -0.05 13.36 30.62
C THR A 440 -1.53 13.65 30.34
N SER A 441 -1.95 13.66 29.07
CA SER A 441 -3.35 13.90 28.72
C SER A 441 -3.81 13.17 27.45
N TYR A 442 -5.12 12.94 27.41
CA TYR A 442 -5.86 12.37 26.28
C TYR A 442 -7.08 13.25 26.03
N HIS A 443 -7.26 13.70 24.80
CA HIS A 443 -8.38 14.52 24.37
C HIS A 443 -9.04 13.90 23.14
N TRP A 444 -10.36 13.75 23.21
CA TRP A 444 -11.16 13.13 22.16
C TRP A 444 -12.12 14.14 21.57
N GLU A 445 -12.21 14.14 20.24
CA GLU A 445 -13.21 14.87 19.45
C GLU A 445 -14.00 13.82 18.66
N PHE A 446 -15.30 13.66 18.94
CA PHE A 446 -16.06 12.50 18.43
C PHE A 446 -16.63 12.68 17.01
N GLY A 447 -16.51 13.88 16.45
CA GLY A 447 -16.99 14.22 15.10
C GLY A 447 -18.44 14.71 15.04
N ASP A 448 -19.18 14.68 16.14
CA ASP A 448 -20.56 15.17 16.30
C ASP A 448 -20.66 16.41 17.22
N GLY A 449 -19.52 16.99 17.60
CA GLY A 449 -19.40 18.08 18.57
C GLY A 449 -19.19 17.62 20.01
N GLY A 450 -19.30 16.32 20.30
CA GLY A 450 -18.94 15.74 21.58
C GLY A 450 -17.43 15.69 21.80
N THR A 451 -17.00 15.82 23.06
CA THR A 451 -15.60 15.67 23.47
C THR A 451 -15.47 14.86 24.76
N ALA A 452 -14.31 14.24 24.97
CA ALA A 452 -14.00 13.55 26.22
C ALA A 452 -12.51 13.65 26.57
N THR A 453 -12.17 13.20 27.78
CA THR A 453 -10.79 13.06 28.26
C THR A 453 -10.59 11.69 28.89
N GLY A 454 -9.32 11.31 29.05
CA GLY A 454 -8.92 10.01 29.59
C GLY A 454 -8.64 8.96 28.51
N ALA A 455 -7.94 7.88 28.89
CA ALA A 455 -7.49 6.86 27.95
C ALA A 455 -8.63 5.96 27.44
N SER A 456 -9.72 5.81 28.21
CA SER A 456 -10.82 4.89 27.87
C SER A 456 -12.20 5.53 28.10
N PRO A 457 -12.59 6.57 27.34
CA PRO A 457 -13.90 7.17 27.47
C PRO A 457 -14.99 6.34 26.77
N THR A 458 -16.24 6.67 27.05
CA THR A 458 -17.40 6.23 26.27
C THR A 458 -18.12 7.42 25.66
N HIS A 459 -18.69 7.26 24.47
CA HIS A 459 -19.50 8.29 23.82
C HIS A 459 -20.79 7.70 23.22
N ILE A 460 -21.86 8.49 23.19
CA ILE A 460 -23.16 8.10 22.65
C ILE A 460 -23.47 9.01 21.46
N TYR A 461 -23.68 8.42 20.30
CA TYR A 461 -24.10 9.14 19.10
C TYR A 461 -25.64 9.14 19.02
N ALA A 462 -26.24 10.32 18.82
CA ALA A 462 -27.69 10.47 18.80
C ALA A 462 -28.35 10.04 17.48
N GLU A 463 -27.61 10.16 16.38
CA GLU A 463 -28.11 9.93 15.03
C GLU A 463 -27.26 8.87 14.31
N GLU A 464 -27.83 8.23 13.31
CA GLU A 464 -27.10 7.33 12.41
C GLU A 464 -26.13 8.11 11.51
N GLY A 465 -25.03 7.47 11.13
CA GLY A 465 -24.05 8.05 10.23
C GLY A 465 -22.62 7.56 10.44
N ILE A 466 -21.71 8.15 9.69
CA ILE A 466 -20.27 7.88 9.77
C ILE A 466 -19.60 9.09 10.40
N TYR A 467 -19.03 8.91 11.58
CA TYR A 467 -18.33 9.95 12.32
C TYR A 467 -16.82 9.77 12.24
N ARG A 468 -16.09 10.88 12.21
CA ARG A 468 -14.62 10.89 12.30
C ARG A 468 -14.22 11.27 13.72
N VAL A 469 -13.71 10.29 14.46
CA VAL A 469 -13.13 10.50 15.79
C VAL A 469 -11.68 10.92 15.64
N LYS A 470 -11.27 11.89 16.44
CA LYS A 470 -9.89 12.31 16.60
C LYS A 470 -9.46 12.19 18.06
N LEU A 471 -8.32 11.55 18.28
CA LEU A 471 -7.61 11.50 19.55
C LEU A 471 -6.40 12.41 19.44
N THR A 472 -6.19 13.25 20.45
CA THR A 472 -4.94 13.96 20.69
C THR A 472 -4.39 13.51 22.03
N VAL A 473 -3.14 13.06 22.05
CA VAL A 473 -2.40 12.77 23.29
C VAL A 473 -1.29 13.79 23.48
N THR A 474 -0.96 14.09 24.72
CA THR A 474 0.15 15.00 25.07
C THR A 474 1.04 14.33 26.09
N ASP A 475 2.36 14.44 25.92
CA ASP A 475 3.34 13.96 26.89
C ASP A 475 3.69 15.00 27.97
N ALA A 476 4.64 14.67 28.85
CA ALA A 476 5.07 15.54 29.94
C ALA A 476 5.93 16.73 29.47
N GLU A 477 6.42 16.69 28.24
CA GLU A 477 7.24 17.74 27.62
C GLU A 477 6.41 18.67 26.73
N GLY A 478 5.13 18.34 26.53
CA GLY A 478 4.19 19.13 25.75
C GLY A 478 4.08 18.70 24.29
N ASN A 479 4.77 17.61 23.88
CA ASN A 479 4.66 17.07 22.53
C ASN A 479 3.28 16.46 22.34
N GLN A 480 2.72 16.64 21.14
CA GLN A 480 1.39 16.15 20.80
C GLN A 480 1.41 15.10 19.69
N GLY A 481 0.60 14.06 19.90
CA GLY A 481 0.32 13.03 18.91
C GLY A 481 -1.15 13.04 18.57
N THR A 482 -1.50 12.84 17.30
CA THR A 482 -2.90 12.67 16.90
C THR A 482 -3.15 11.36 16.17
N SER A 483 -4.36 10.84 16.33
CA SER A 483 -4.87 9.69 15.59
C SER A 483 -6.29 10.00 15.16
N THR A 484 -6.74 9.45 14.02
CA THR A 484 -8.14 9.51 13.61
C THR A 484 -8.67 8.12 13.27
N SER A 485 -9.95 7.88 13.54
CA SER A 485 -10.64 6.63 13.21
C SER A 485 -12.09 6.92 12.83
N ARG A 486 -12.76 5.93 12.23
CA ARG A 486 -14.18 6.03 11.85
C ARG A 486 -15.05 5.30 12.87
N VAL A 487 -16.22 5.88 13.12
CA VAL A 487 -17.31 5.25 13.86
C VAL A 487 -18.51 5.15 12.94
N TYR A 488 -19.03 3.94 12.81
CA TYR A 488 -20.18 3.60 11.98
C TYR A 488 -21.38 3.39 12.91
N ILE A 489 -22.31 4.34 12.89
CA ILE A 489 -23.54 4.28 13.67
C ILE A 489 -24.68 3.90 12.73
N ASP A 490 -25.18 2.70 12.90
CA ASP A 490 -26.12 2.08 11.97
C ASP A 490 -27.19 1.30 12.72
N GLY A 491 -28.45 1.71 12.58
CA GLY A 491 -29.62 0.99 13.07
C GLY A 491 -30.40 0.30 11.94
N THR A 492 -29.94 0.40 10.70
CA THR A 492 -30.59 -0.21 9.55
C THR A 492 -30.14 -1.65 9.36
N PRO A 493 -31.08 -2.61 9.22
CA PRO A 493 -30.70 -3.99 8.92
C PRO A 493 -30.12 -4.14 7.51
N PRO A 494 -29.14 -5.06 7.31
CA PRO A 494 -28.60 -5.35 6.00
C PRO A 494 -29.69 -5.86 5.04
N SER A 495 -29.61 -5.46 3.78
CA SER A 495 -30.50 -5.96 2.73
C SER A 495 -30.06 -7.36 2.30
N VAL A 496 -30.99 -8.32 2.28
CA VAL A 496 -30.70 -9.71 1.87
C VAL A 496 -31.56 -10.08 0.68
N SER A 497 -30.94 -10.62 -0.36
CA SER A 497 -31.62 -11.15 -1.53
C SER A 497 -31.19 -12.59 -1.80
N ILE A 498 -32.15 -13.46 -2.09
CA ILE A 498 -31.90 -14.85 -2.48
C ILE A 498 -32.18 -14.97 -3.97
N THR A 499 -31.17 -15.36 -4.75
CA THR A 499 -31.35 -15.75 -6.14
C THR A 499 -32.11 -17.07 -6.17
N ARG A 500 -33.38 -17.00 -6.53
CA ARG A 500 -34.22 -18.20 -6.64
C ARG A 500 -33.76 -19.07 -7.81
N PRO A 501 -33.90 -20.40 -7.72
CA PRO A 501 -34.00 -21.22 -8.92
C PRO A 501 -35.13 -20.68 -9.80
N GLU A 502 -34.97 -20.73 -11.12
CA GLU A 502 -35.99 -20.26 -12.04
C GLU A 502 -37.35 -20.93 -11.73
N ARG A 503 -38.42 -20.11 -11.73
CA ARG A 503 -39.77 -20.62 -11.52
C ARG A 503 -40.13 -21.57 -12.66
N HIS A 504 -41.01 -22.55 -12.40
CA HIS A 504 -41.49 -23.45 -13.45
C HIS A 504 -40.37 -24.29 -14.06
N ARG A 505 -39.37 -24.70 -13.27
CA ARG A 505 -38.25 -25.54 -13.74
C ARG A 505 -38.10 -26.82 -12.94
N PHE A 506 -37.49 -27.81 -13.58
CA PHE A 506 -37.04 -29.04 -12.96
C PHE A 506 -35.50 -29.05 -12.88
N TYR A 507 -34.96 -29.13 -11.68
CA TYR A 507 -33.54 -29.23 -11.40
C TYR A 507 -33.19 -30.65 -10.93
N PHE A 508 -32.10 -31.20 -11.47
CA PHE A 508 -31.53 -32.49 -11.06
C PHE A 508 -30.03 -32.32 -10.82
N PHE A 509 -29.61 -32.42 -9.54
CA PHE A 509 -28.25 -32.12 -9.09
C PHE A 509 -27.74 -30.77 -9.64
N ASP A 510 -28.44 -29.70 -9.27
CA ASP A 510 -28.18 -28.30 -9.61
C ASP A 510 -28.31 -27.94 -11.11
N GLN A 511 -28.48 -28.93 -11.99
CA GLN A 511 -28.68 -28.66 -13.41
C GLN A 511 -30.15 -28.54 -13.77
N GLU A 512 -30.51 -27.44 -14.43
CA GLU A 512 -31.80 -27.30 -15.08
C GLU A 512 -31.94 -28.37 -16.17
N LYS A 513 -33.01 -29.16 -16.12
CA LYS A 513 -33.29 -30.19 -17.13
C LYS A 513 -34.44 -29.82 -18.05
N ARG A 514 -35.45 -29.11 -17.55
CA ARG A 514 -36.61 -28.66 -18.36
C ARG A 514 -37.49 -27.67 -17.61
N MET A 515 -38.38 -27.01 -18.37
CA MET A 515 -39.51 -26.27 -17.86
C MET A 515 -40.66 -27.20 -17.43
N LEU A 516 -41.36 -26.83 -16.35
CA LEU A 516 -42.53 -27.51 -15.80
C LEU A 516 -43.76 -26.58 -15.85
N PRO A 517 -44.95 -27.09 -16.19
CA PRO A 517 -46.17 -26.28 -16.21
C PRO A 517 -46.62 -25.81 -14.82
N TRP A 518 -46.16 -26.44 -13.73
CA TRP A 518 -46.49 -26.08 -12.36
C TRP A 518 -45.25 -26.14 -11.45
N GLY A 519 -44.98 -25.06 -10.74
CA GLY A 519 -43.99 -25.00 -9.67
C GLY A 519 -42.55 -25.29 -10.10
N THR A 520 -41.63 -25.16 -9.15
CA THR A 520 -40.23 -25.58 -9.32
C THR A 520 -40.02 -26.84 -8.50
N ILE A 521 -39.37 -27.84 -9.11
CA ILE A 521 -39.06 -29.13 -8.48
C ILE A 521 -37.55 -29.31 -8.51
N VAL A 522 -36.98 -29.69 -7.37
CA VAL A 522 -35.55 -29.96 -7.19
C VAL A 522 -35.36 -31.40 -6.72
N ILE A 523 -34.48 -32.13 -7.39
CA ILE A 523 -34.00 -33.47 -6.99
C ILE A 523 -32.48 -33.41 -6.82
N GLY A 524 -31.97 -33.83 -5.67
CA GLY A 524 -30.54 -33.71 -5.30
C GLY A 524 -30.17 -32.30 -4.82
N GLY A 525 -28.90 -31.91 -4.97
CA GLY A 525 -28.37 -30.59 -4.58
C GLY A 525 -28.91 -29.43 -5.42
N ILE A 526 -28.93 -28.22 -4.83
CA ILE A 526 -29.19 -26.97 -5.54
C ILE A 526 -28.40 -25.82 -4.91
N THR A 527 -27.73 -25.05 -5.75
CA THR A 527 -26.97 -23.88 -5.36
C THR A 527 -27.91 -22.71 -5.11
N VAL A 528 -27.77 -22.09 -3.95
CA VAL A 528 -28.58 -20.93 -3.55
C VAL A 528 -27.65 -19.76 -3.33
N THR A 529 -27.51 -18.92 -4.34
CA THR A 529 -26.78 -17.67 -4.20
C THR A 529 -27.62 -16.69 -3.38
N ALA A 530 -27.02 -16.09 -2.36
CA ALA A 530 -27.68 -15.06 -1.57
C ALA A 530 -26.74 -13.88 -1.38
N THR A 531 -27.13 -12.74 -1.90
CA THR A 531 -26.38 -11.51 -1.74
C THR A 531 -26.90 -10.76 -0.52
N ALA A 532 -25.97 -10.23 0.28
CA ALA A 532 -26.28 -9.29 1.33
C ALA A 532 -25.48 -8.02 1.11
N SER A 533 -26.08 -6.87 1.38
CA SER A 533 -25.44 -5.56 1.29
C SER A 533 -25.89 -4.68 2.44
N ASP A 534 -25.00 -3.79 2.86
CA ASP A 534 -25.24 -2.84 3.92
C ASP A 534 -24.51 -1.53 3.58
N ASP A 535 -25.16 -0.39 3.81
CA ASP A 535 -24.72 0.90 3.28
C ASP A 535 -23.82 1.67 4.26
N ILE A 536 -23.77 1.29 5.55
CA ILE A 536 -23.01 2.01 6.58
C ILE A 536 -22.01 1.08 7.28
N ALA A 537 -22.49 0.11 8.05
CA ALA A 537 -21.62 -0.75 8.86
C ALA A 537 -20.93 -1.85 8.02
N GLY A 538 -21.53 -2.24 6.90
CA GLY A 538 -21.09 -3.37 6.10
C GLY A 538 -21.50 -4.71 6.73
N VAL A 539 -21.67 -5.73 5.89
CA VAL A 539 -22.04 -7.08 6.35
C VAL A 539 -20.85 -7.72 7.08
N GLU A 540 -21.07 -8.20 8.29
CA GLU A 540 -20.08 -8.96 9.07
C GLU A 540 -20.07 -10.42 8.62
N HIS A 541 -21.24 -11.06 8.62
CA HIS A 541 -21.39 -12.45 8.19
C HIS A 541 -22.83 -12.75 7.74
N ILE A 542 -22.97 -13.86 7.02
CA ILE A 542 -24.24 -14.42 6.58
C ILE A 542 -24.44 -15.79 7.23
N GLU A 543 -25.66 -16.09 7.64
CA GLU A 543 -26.11 -17.34 8.25
C GLU A 543 -27.19 -17.98 7.37
N TYR A 544 -27.10 -19.29 7.20
CA TYR A 544 -28.07 -20.08 6.41
C TYR A 544 -28.85 -21.02 7.31
N TYR A 545 -30.17 -21.06 7.11
CA TYR A 545 -31.10 -21.88 7.87
C TYR A 545 -32.01 -22.68 6.94
N VAL A 546 -32.32 -23.91 7.33
CA VAL A 546 -33.26 -24.80 6.64
C VAL A 546 -34.31 -25.26 7.63
N ASP A 547 -35.58 -24.95 7.37
CA ASP A 547 -36.72 -25.19 8.24
C ASP A 547 -36.50 -24.69 9.69
N GLY A 548 -35.81 -23.56 9.81
CA GLY A 548 -35.47 -22.94 11.09
C GLY A 548 -34.28 -23.58 11.82
N ARG A 549 -33.58 -24.54 11.20
CA ARG A 549 -32.32 -25.09 11.74
C ARG A 549 -31.12 -24.44 11.08
N TYR A 550 -30.19 -23.95 11.90
CA TYR A 550 -28.91 -23.41 11.44
C TYR A 550 -28.12 -24.47 10.67
N VAL A 551 -27.55 -24.07 9.52
CA VAL A 551 -26.73 -24.91 8.66
C VAL A 551 -25.27 -24.50 8.73
N THR A 552 -24.99 -23.23 8.40
CA THR A 552 -23.62 -22.70 8.34
C THR A 552 -23.61 -21.18 8.41
N THR A 553 -22.42 -20.61 8.61
CA THR A 553 -22.12 -19.20 8.41
C THR A 553 -20.95 -19.03 7.43
N THR A 554 -20.92 -17.91 6.72
CA THR A 554 -19.85 -17.55 5.78
C THR A 554 -19.72 -16.03 5.70
N SER A 555 -18.52 -15.55 5.38
CA SER A 555 -18.27 -14.16 4.99
C SER A 555 -18.51 -13.92 3.49
N ALA A 556 -18.70 -14.98 2.70
CA ALA A 556 -18.94 -14.90 1.26
C ALA A 556 -20.40 -14.58 0.94
N THR A 557 -20.64 -13.83 -0.14
CA THR A 557 -21.97 -13.50 -0.69
C THR A 557 -22.59 -14.63 -1.53
N SER A 558 -22.06 -15.85 -1.41
CA SER A 558 -22.57 -17.03 -2.11
C SER A 558 -22.36 -18.29 -1.27
N PHE A 559 -23.33 -19.21 -1.34
CA PHE A 559 -23.30 -20.48 -0.62
C PHE A 559 -23.85 -21.60 -1.51
N GLU A 560 -23.03 -22.61 -1.78
CA GLU A 560 -23.51 -23.86 -2.38
C GLU A 560 -24.07 -24.77 -1.30
N TRP A 561 -25.37 -25.06 -1.39
CA TRP A 561 -26.00 -25.97 -0.46
C TRP A 561 -26.25 -27.35 -1.05
N HIS A 562 -25.53 -28.35 -0.54
CA HIS A 562 -25.71 -29.74 -0.95
C HIS A 562 -26.81 -30.45 -0.13
N TRP A 563 -27.97 -30.64 -0.75
CA TRP A 563 -29.13 -31.40 -0.24
C TRP A 563 -28.92 -32.92 -0.24
N SER A 564 -28.15 -33.47 0.71
CA SER A 564 -27.96 -34.93 0.79
C SER A 564 -28.96 -35.66 1.71
N ASN A 565 -29.74 -34.97 2.57
CA ASN A 565 -30.48 -35.62 3.68
C ASN A 565 -31.89 -35.08 4.01
N ALA A 566 -32.56 -34.31 3.15
CA ALA A 566 -33.85 -33.72 3.51
C ALA A 566 -35.06 -34.65 3.30
N SER A 567 -36.07 -34.51 4.17
CA SER A 567 -37.35 -35.22 4.06
C SER A 567 -38.16 -34.76 2.85
N PHE A 568 -39.02 -35.61 2.30
CA PHE A 568 -39.96 -35.22 1.23
C PHE A 568 -40.90 -34.11 1.71
N GLY A 569 -41.00 -33.00 0.98
CA GLY A 569 -41.99 -31.96 1.28
C GLY A 569 -41.54 -30.52 1.05
N PRO A 570 -42.38 -29.55 1.44
CA PRO A 570 -42.03 -28.15 1.36
C PRO A 570 -40.97 -27.81 2.41
N HIS A 571 -39.95 -27.08 1.99
CA HIS A 571 -38.91 -26.57 2.87
C HIS A 571 -38.80 -25.05 2.77
N ARG A 572 -38.37 -24.45 3.88
CA ARG A 572 -38.08 -23.02 3.96
C ARG A 572 -36.59 -22.83 4.15
N LEU A 573 -35.98 -22.15 3.19
CA LEU A 573 -34.65 -21.60 3.30
C LEU A 573 -34.76 -20.20 3.83
N GLU A 574 -33.92 -19.90 4.79
CA GLU A 574 -33.78 -18.56 5.34
C GLU A 574 -32.30 -18.20 5.31
N VAL A 575 -32.03 -17.02 4.77
CA VAL A 575 -30.70 -16.42 4.79
C VAL A 575 -30.81 -15.19 5.67
N ARG A 576 -29.93 -15.12 6.67
CA ARG A 576 -29.86 -14.04 7.63
C ARG A 576 -28.51 -13.38 7.51
N ALA A 577 -28.45 -12.08 7.28
CA ALA A 577 -27.20 -11.32 7.30
C ALA A 577 -27.13 -10.51 8.59
N VAL A 578 -25.94 -10.44 9.17
CA VAL A 578 -25.62 -9.62 10.33
C VAL A 578 -24.58 -8.59 9.90
N ASP A 579 -24.82 -7.32 10.21
CA ASP A 579 -23.84 -6.26 9.99
C ASP A 579 -22.94 -6.07 11.21
N ARG A 580 -21.91 -5.23 11.07
CA ARG A 580 -20.94 -4.96 12.15
C ARG A 580 -21.49 -4.12 13.31
N ALA A 581 -22.61 -3.44 13.11
CA ALA A 581 -23.35 -2.75 14.18
C ALA A 581 -24.30 -3.72 14.92
N GLY A 582 -24.37 -4.98 14.49
CA GLY A 582 -25.22 -6.01 15.08
C GLY A 582 -26.70 -5.89 14.67
N ASN A 583 -27.04 -5.26 13.54
CA ASN A 583 -28.38 -5.40 12.97
C ASN A 583 -28.49 -6.71 12.18
N THR A 584 -29.73 -7.09 11.90
CA THR A 584 -30.03 -8.36 11.26
C THR A 584 -31.07 -8.18 10.18
N GLY A 585 -30.69 -8.49 8.94
CA GLY A 585 -31.58 -8.63 7.81
C GLY A 585 -31.84 -10.09 7.48
N SER A 586 -32.98 -10.41 6.88
CA SER A 586 -33.24 -11.78 6.42
C SER A 586 -34.10 -11.84 5.17
N ALA A 587 -33.91 -12.91 4.40
CA ALA A 587 -34.75 -13.27 3.27
C ALA A 587 -35.12 -14.75 3.35
N GLN A 588 -36.28 -15.10 2.79
CA GLN A 588 -36.76 -16.48 2.79
C GLN A 588 -37.13 -16.96 1.38
N LEU A 589 -36.83 -18.23 1.11
CA LEU A 589 -37.20 -18.93 -0.10
C LEU A 589 -37.90 -20.26 0.25
N ARG A 590 -39.09 -20.47 -0.32
CA ARG A 590 -39.79 -21.76 -0.22
C ARG A 590 -39.49 -22.60 -1.46
N ILE A 591 -39.05 -23.84 -1.25
CA ILE A 591 -38.87 -24.82 -2.33
C ILE A 591 -39.53 -26.14 -1.97
N TRP A 592 -39.85 -26.92 -2.99
CA TRP A 592 -40.44 -28.23 -2.84
C TRP A 592 -39.47 -29.28 -3.38
N THR A 593 -39.15 -30.27 -2.54
CA THR A 593 -38.25 -31.36 -2.90
C THR A 593 -39.01 -32.64 -3.21
N TRP A 594 -38.53 -33.36 -4.22
CA TRP A 594 -39.00 -34.69 -4.61
C TRP A 594 -37.80 -35.64 -4.61
N MET A 595 -38.03 -36.92 -4.35
CA MET A 595 -36.99 -37.97 -4.37
C MET A 595 -36.78 -38.49 -5.79
#